data_AF-A0AAD9D8Y0-F1
#
_entry.id   AF-A0AAD9D8Y0-F1
#
_cell.length_a   1.000
_cell.length_b   1.000
_cell.length_c   1.000
_cell.angle_alpha   90.00
_cell.angle_beta   90.00
_cell.angle_gamma   90.00
#
_symmetry.space_group_name_H-M   'P 1'
#
loop_
_entity.id
_entity.type
_entity.pdbx_description
1 polymer ?
#
loop_
_entity_poly.entity_id
_entity_poly.type
_entity_poly.pdbx_seq_one_letter_code
_entity_poly.pdbx_strand_id
1 'polypeptide(L)'
;MTAASTPPIHVLRGILRHIKKTAPSSSTTAAATSSQSNSGNELSLHQHVISQYRQSISATPQQAQHLRKVAYDYLNLKKDLVERGRLHELDSGADMKLSPRELSRRAAARAGLQLPVMDEGHVDQ
;
A
#
# COMPACT_ATOMS: atom_id res chain seq x y z
N MET A 1 -7.64 15.39 -28.96
CA MET A 1 -6.94 14.54 -27.98
C MET A 1 -7.75 13.27 -27.76
N THR A 2 -7.44 12.20 -28.48
CA THR A 2 -8.11 10.90 -28.33
C THR A 2 -7.49 10.17 -27.15
N ALA A 3 -8.11 10.29 -25.97
CA ALA A 3 -7.72 9.52 -24.81
C ALA A 3 -7.70 8.03 -25.21
N ALA A 4 -6.55 7.37 -25.06
CA ALA A 4 -6.41 5.95 -25.31
C ALA A 4 -7.42 5.20 -24.44
N SER A 5 -8.56 4.83 -25.03
CA SER A 5 -9.67 4.19 -24.36
C SER A 5 -9.23 2.79 -23.95
N THR A 6 -8.66 2.68 -22.76
CA THR A 6 -8.20 1.41 -22.21
C THR A 6 -9.40 0.45 -22.19
N PRO A 7 -9.29 -0.74 -22.82
CA PRO A 7 -10.48 -1.58 -22.97
C PRO A 7 -10.98 -2.01 -21.57
N PRO A 8 -12.31 -1.99 -21.32
CA PRO A 8 -12.88 -2.19 -19.99
C PRO A 8 -12.44 -3.49 -19.31
N ILE A 9 -12.14 -4.51 -20.11
CA ILE A 9 -11.64 -5.81 -19.65
C ILE A 9 -10.27 -5.72 -18.97
N HIS A 10 -9.40 -4.79 -19.37
CA HIS A 10 -8.08 -4.63 -18.73
C HIS A 10 -8.21 -3.97 -17.36
N VAL A 11 -9.14 -3.02 -17.21
CA VAL A 11 -9.42 -2.39 -15.91
C VAL A 11 -9.99 -3.43 -14.95
N LEU A 12 -10.99 -4.20 -15.38
CA LEU A 12 -11.54 -5.32 -14.59
C LEU A 12 -10.44 -6.30 -14.18
N ARG A 13 -9.65 -6.80 -15.14
CA ARG A 13 -8.55 -7.73 -14.86
C ARG A 13 -7.52 -7.13 -13.90
N GLY A 14 -7.23 -5.83 -14.02
CA GLY A 14 -6.35 -5.12 -13.10
C GLY A 14 -6.89 -5.14 -11.69
N ILE A 15 -8.16 -4.74 -11.52
CA ILE A 15 -8.84 -4.73 -10.22
C ILE A 15 -8.83 -6.12 -9.58
N LEU A 16 -9.24 -7.15 -10.31
CA LEU A 16 -9.30 -8.52 -9.80
C LEU A 16 -7.92 -9.05 -9.39
N ARG A 17 -6.84 -8.68 -10.12
CA ARG A 17 -5.47 -9.03 -9.73
C ARG A 17 -5.06 -8.35 -8.43
N HIS A 18 -5.41 -7.09 -8.23
CA HIS A 18 -5.07 -6.39 -6.99
C HIS A 18 -5.82 -6.95 -5.79
N ILE A 19 -7.10 -7.31 -5.95
CA ILE A 19 -7.88 -7.97 -4.89
C ILE A 19 -7.29 -9.36 -4.55
N LYS A 20 -6.81 -10.11 -5.54
CA LYS A 20 -6.20 -11.43 -5.29
C LYS A 20 -4.84 -11.33 -4.62
N LYS A 21 -4.05 -10.29 -4.90
CA LYS A 21 -2.70 -10.09 -4.34
C LYS A 21 -2.70 -9.65 -2.88
N THR A 22 -3.80 -9.09 -2.39
CA THR A 22 -3.95 -8.72 -0.98
C THR A 22 -4.31 -9.92 -0.09
N ALA A 23 -4.68 -11.06 -0.67
CA ALA A 23 -4.71 -12.33 0.04
C ALA A 23 -3.28 -12.76 0.37
N PRO A 24 -2.90 -12.93 1.65
CA PRO A 24 -1.56 -13.35 2.01
C PRO A 24 -1.33 -14.76 1.48
N SER A 25 -0.54 -14.89 0.41
CA SER A 25 0.06 -16.18 0.06
C SER A 25 1.05 -16.51 1.16
N SER A 26 0.70 -17.50 1.96
CA SER A 26 1.55 -18.10 2.98
C SER A 26 2.87 -18.59 2.37
N SER A 27 3.91 -17.78 2.48
CA SER A 27 5.30 -18.20 2.37
C SER A 27 6.11 -17.39 3.39
N THR A 28 6.41 -18.03 4.53
CA THR A 28 7.67 -17.97 5.32
C THR A 28 8.46 -16.65 5.23
N THR A 29 8.65 -15.84 6.28
CA THR A 29 9.22 -16.13 7.61
C THR A 29 8.92 -15.00 8.60
N ALA A 30 8.78 -15.37 9.88
CA ALA A 30 8.81 -14.59 11.13
C ALA A 30 8.84 -13.03 11.07
N ALA A 31 7.70 -12.41 11.39
CA ALA A 31 7.57 -11.38 12.44
C ALA A 31 6.07 -11.12 12.66
N ALA A 32 5.60 -11.39 13.88
CA ALA A 32 4.21 -11.22 14.27
C ALA A 32 3.85 -9.73 14.38
N THR A 33 2.88 -9.28 13.58
CA THR A 33 1.96 -8.19 13.93
C THR A 33 0.70 -8.33 13.08
N SER A 34 -0.33 -8.92 13.69
CA SER A 34 -1.77 -8.70 13.44
C SER A 34 -2.17 -8.33 12.01
N SER A 35 -2.22 -9.32 11.10
CA SER A 35 -2.93 -9.21 9.82
C SER A 35 -3.92 -10.36 9.67
N GLN A 36 -4.79 -10.52 10.66
CA GLN A 36 -5.74 -11.62 10.73
C GLN A 36 -7.16 -11.03 10.71
N SER A 37 -7.76 -10.88 9.52
CA SER A 37 -9.23 -10.75 9.32
C SER A 37 -9.72 -10.40 7.89
N ASN A 38 -8.88 -10.14 6.89
CA ASN A 38 -9.39 -9.55 5.62
C ASN A 38 -9.87 -10.54 4.53
N SER A 39 -9.60 -11.84 4.64
CA SER A 39 -9.84 -12.80 3.55
C SER A 39 -11.32 -12.97 3.18
N GLY A 40 -12.24 -12.84 4.15
CA GLY A 40 -13.69 -12.91 3.90
C GLY A 40 -14.23 -11.69 3.14
N ASN A 41 -13.68 -10.51 3.41
CA ASN A 41 -14.07 -9.27 2.75
C ASN A 41 -13.61 -9.22 1.29
N GLU A 42 -12.48 -9.86 0.96
CA GLU A 42 -11.95 -9.89 -0.41
C GLU A 42 -12.76 -10.76 -1.35
N LEU A 43 -13.25 -11.91 -0.87
CA LEU A 43 -14.15 -12.78 -1.65
C LEU A 43 -15.48 -12.06 -1.94
N SER A 44 -16.02 -11.37 -0.92
CA SER A 44 -17.22 -10.54 -1.06
C SER A 44 -17.02 -9.39 -2.06
N LEU A 45 -15.89 -8.67 -1.95
CA LEU A 45 -15.54 -7.59 -2.86
C LEU A 45 -15.30 -8.09 -4.30
N HIS A 46 -14.62 -9.22 -4.46
CA HIS A 46 -14.37 -9.84 -5.76
C HIS A 46 -15.69 -10.20 -6.45
N GLN A 47 -16.62 -10.82 -5.72
CA GLN A 47 -17.95 -11.14 -6.24
C GLN A 47 -18.74 -9.87 -6.58
N HIS A 48 -18.64 -8.83 -5.75
CA HIS A 48 -19.28 -7.54 -6.01
C HIS A 48 -18.75 -6.86 -7.27
N VAL A 49 -17.44 -6.85 -7.49
CA VAL A 49 -16.84 -6.27 -8.71
C VAL A 49 -17.30 -7.01 -9.96
N ILE A 50 -17.39 -8.35 -9.90
CA ILE A 50 -17.88 -9.15 -11.03
C ILE A 50 -19.37 -8.89 -11.29
N SER A 51 -20.20 -8.77 -10.25
CA SER A 51 -21.63 -8.50 -10.43
C SER A 51 -21.86 -7.11 -11.03
N GLN A 52 -21.14 -6.09 -10.55
CA GLN A 52 -21.16 -4.74 -11.11
C GLN A 52 -20.72 -4.73 -12.58
N TYR A 53 -19.65 -5.45 -12.92
CA TYR A 53 -19.22 -5.56 -14.32
C TYR A 53 -20.30 -6.18 -15.20
N ARG A 54 -20.93 -7.28 -14.75
CA ARG A 54 -22.02 -7.92 -15.49
C ARG A 54 -23.21 -6.99 -15.71
N GLN A 55 -23.60 -6.24 -14.68
CA GLN A 55 -24.68 -5.25 -14.76
C GLN A 55 -24.33 -4.10 -15.72
N SER A 56 -23.06 -3.72 -15.81
CA SER A 56 -22.60 -2.66 -16.71
C SER A 56 -22.65 -3.03 -18.20
N ILE A 57 -22.75 -4.33 -18.54
CA ILE A 57 -22.83 -4.80 -19.94
C ILE A 57 -24.12 -4.33 -20.60
N SER A 58 -25.23 -4.30 -19.85
CA SER A 58 -26.54 -3.85 -20.33
C SER A 58 -26.82 -2.37 -20.04
N ALA A 59 -25.84 -1.61 -19.55
CA ALA A 59 -26.01 -0.21 -19.20
C ALA A 59 -26.04 0.70 -20.43
N THR A 60 -26.70 1.85 -20.29
CA THR A 60 -26.69 2.90 -21.31
C THR A 60 -25.26 3.42 -21.55
N PRO A 61 -24.92 3.92 -22.75
CA PRO A 61 -23.56 4.34 -23.07
C PRO A 61 -23.01 5.43 -22.12
N GLN A 62 -23.86 6.35 -21.67
CA GLN A 62 -23.48 7.40 -20.70
C GLN A 62 -23.15 6.78 -19.33
N GLN A 63 -23.98 5.86 -18.84
CA GLN A 63 -23.73 5.16 -17.58
C GLN A 63 -22.47 4.27 -17.69
N ALA A 64 -22.26 3.60 -18.82
CA ALA A 64 -21.07 2.80 -19.05
C ALA A 64 -19.78 3.63 -19.00
N GLN A 65 -19.78 4.87 -19.52
CA GLN A 65 -18.64 5.78 -19.38
C GLN A 65 -18.38 6.17 -17.92
N HIS A 66 -19.43 6.53 -17.18
CA HIS A 66 -19.32 6.84 -15.76
C HIS A 66 -18.75 5.66 -14.96
N LEU A 67 -19.28 4.45 -15.16
CA LEU A 67 -18.82 3.23 -14.49
C LEU A 67 -17.36 2.90 -14.84
N ARG A 68 -16.94 3.13 -16.09
CA ARG A 68 -15.53 2.97 -16.50
C ARG A 68 -14.62 3.95 -15.76
N LYS A 69 -15.03 5.22 -15.63
CA LYS A 69 -14.26 6.23 -14.89
C LYS A 69 -14.09 5.80 -13.42
N VAL A 70 -15.18 5.44 -12.76
CA VAL A 70 -15.15 4.95 -11.37
C VAL A 70 -14.24 3.74 -11.21
N ALA A 71 -14.31 2.76 -12.12
CA ALA A 71 -13.45 1.59 -12.08
C ALA A 71 -11.97 1.94 -12.26
N TYR A 72 -11.66 2.90 -13.12
CA TYR A 72 -10.29 3.38 -13.34
C TYR A 72 -9.74 4.11 -12.10
N ASP A 73 -10.54 5.01 -11.52
CA ASP A 73 -10.19 5.75 -10.30
C ASP A 73 -9.91 4.79 -9.14
N TYR A 74 -10.76 3.76 -8.98
CA TYR A 74 -10.56 2.71 -7.98
C TYR A 74 -9.26 1.92 -8.21
N LEU A 75 -8.95 1.58 -9.47
CA LEU A 75 -7.71 0.88 -9.80
C LEU A 75 -6.47 1.71 -9.44
N ASN A 76 -6.50 3.01 -9.73
CA ASN A 76 -5.40 3.92 -9.38
C ASN A 76 -5.25 4.06 -7.87
N LEU A 77 -6.37 4.29 -7.15
CA LEU A 77 -6.37 4.34 -5.70
C LEU A 77 -5.73 3.09 -5.08
N LYS A 78 -6.04 1.90 -5.61
CA LYS A 78 -5.43 0.65 -5.13
C LYS A 78 -3.92 0.59 -5.37
N LYS A 79 -3.43 1.08 -6.51
CA LYS A 79 -1.98 1.16 -6.77
C LYS A 79 -1.30 2.13 -5.81
N ASP A 80 -1.90 3.30 -5.61
CA ASP A 80 -1.35 4.34 -4.76
C ASP A 80 -1.26 3.89 -3.30
N LEU A 81 -2.28 3.17 -2.81
CA LEU A 81 -2.24 2.59 -1.45
C LEU A 81 -1.13 1.54 -1.29
N VAL A 82 -0.91 0.70 -2.30
CA VAL A 82 0.20 -0.27 -2.28
C VAL A 82 1.55 0.44 -2.26
N GLU A 83 1.74 1.45 -3.10
CA GLU A 83 3.00 2.20 -3.14
C GLU A 83 3.22 3.00 -1.85
N ARG A 84 2.16 3.58 -1.25
CA ARG A 84 2.26 4.25 0.04
C ARG A 84 2.65 3.29 1.16
N GLY A 85 2.09 2.07 1.17
CA GLY A 85 2.51 1.03 2.12
C GLY A 85 4.00 0.70 1.97
N ARG A 86 4.47 0.55 0.72
CA ARG A 86 5.89 0.32 0.42
C ARG A 86 6.79 1.48 0.86
N LEU A 87 6.40 2.72 0.58
CA LEU A 87 7.15 3.91 0.99
C LEU A 87 7.22 4.02 2.52
N HIS A 88 6.12 3.73 3.21
CA HIS A 88 6.08 3.71 4.66
C HIS A 88 6.99 2.62 5.25
N GLU A 89 7.07 1.44 4.63
CA GLU A 89 8.01 0.39 5.03
C GLU A 89 9.48 0.82 4.86
N LEU A 90 9.79 1.51 3.77
CA LEU A 90 11.13 2.06 3.54
C LEU A 90 11.49 3.15 4.57
N ASP A 91 10.53 4.00 4.91
CA ASP A 91 10.70 5.08 5.88
C ASP A 91 10.86 4.54 7.31
N SER A 92 9.94 3.68 7.75
CA SER A 92 10.00 3.01 9.06
C SER A 92 11.21 2.08 9.22
N GLY A 93 11.75 1.53 8.13
CA GLY A 93 12.97 0.72 8.15
C GLY A 93 14.23 1.51 8.53
N ALA A 94 14.24 2.83 8.40
CA ALA A 94 15.34 3.67 8.86
C ALA A 94 15.31 3.86 10.39
N ASP A 95 14.12 4.05 10.95
CA ASP A 95 13.92 4.25 12.39
C ASP A 95 14.02 2.95 13.20
N MET A 96 13.63 1.81 12.62
CA MET A 96 13.67 0.50 13.30
C MET A 96 15.07 -0.13 13.36
N LYS A 97 16.00 0.27 12.50
CA LYS A 97 17.34 -0.35 12.38
C LYS A 97 18.44 0.39 13.13
N LEU A 98 18.17 1.62 13.57
CA LEU A 98 19.15 2.47 14.23
C LEU A 98 18.60 2.86 15.59
N SER A 99 19.37 2.65 16.65
CA SER A 99 18.99 3.19 17.95
C SER A 99 18.87 4.72 17.85
N PRO A 100 18.03 5.37 18.68
CA PRO A 100 17.93 6.83 18.72
C PRO A 100 19.29 7.54 18.84
N ARG A 101 20.25 6.89 19.53
CA ARG A 101 21.64 7.35 19.65
C ARG A 101 22.39 7.32 18.31
N GLU A 102 22.20 6.27 17.52
CA GLU A 102 22.85 6.13 16.21
C GLU A 102 22.23 7.05 15.15
N LEU A 103 20.92 7.28 15.21
CA LEU A 103 20.25 8.33 14.41
C LEU A 103 20.83 9.70 14.73
N SER A 104 20.95 10.03 16.01
CA SER A 104 21.55 11.30 16.46
C SER A 104 23.00 11.43 16.01
N ARG A 105 23.81 10.37 16.11
CA ARG A 105 25.20 10.34 15.64
C ARG A 105 25.29 10.62 14.15
N ARG A 106 24.46 9.97 13.33
CA ARG A 106 24.44 10.18 11.87
C ARG A 106 23.95 11.58 11.48
N ALA A 107 22.95 12.11 12.19
CA ALA A 107 22.48 13.47 11.99
C ALA A 107 23.57 14.50 12.30
N ALA A 108 24.27 14.34 13.43
CA ALA A 108 25.41 15.18 13.79
C ALA A 108 26.52 15.09 12.73
N ALA A 109 26.91 13.87 12.33
CA ALA A 109 27.94 13.68 11.31
C ALA A 109 27.58 14.34 9.96
N ARG A 110 26.31 14.28 9.53
CA ARG A 110 25.84 14.99 8.33
C ARG A 110 25.95 16.51 8.45
N ALA A 111 25.76 17.05 9.64
CA ALA A 111 25.94 18.48 9.92
C ALA A 111 27.42 18.87 10.12
N GLY A 112 28.37 17.93 10.02
CA GLY A 112 29.78 18.16 10.32
C GLY A 112 30.07 18.31 11.82
N LEU A 113 29.13 17.86 12.66
CA LEU A 113 29.20 17.94 14.12
C LEU A 113 29.46 16.55 14.72
N GLN A 114 30.02 16.52 15.92
CA GLN A 114 30.27 15.28 16.66
C GLN A 114 29.34 15.20 17.87
N LEU A 115 28.68 14.05 18.07
CA LEU A 115 27.78 13.87 19.20
C LEU A 115 28.61 13.75 20.50
N PRO A 116 28.27 14.47 21.59
CA PRO A 116 28.94 14.33 22.87
C PRO A 116 28.80 12.90 23.43
N VAL A 117 29.84 12.40 24.09
CA VAL A 117 29.77 11.15 24.85
C VAL A 117 28.99 11.44 26.12
N MET A 118 27.69 11.11 26.12
CA MET A 118 26.90 11.11 27.34
C MET A 118 27.27 9.84 28.10
N ASP A 119 28.05 9.98 29.18
CA ASP A 119 28.26 8.90 30.14
C ASP A 119 26.93 8.64 30.85
N GLU A 120 26.38 7.44 30.68
CA GLU A 120 25.19 7.02 31.41
C GLU A 120 25.58 6.72 32.87
N GLY A 121 25.56 7.76 33.70
CA GLY A 121 25.55 7.65 35.17
C GLY A 121 26.89 7.86 35.86
N HIS A 122 27.24 9.13 36.09
CA HIS A 122 27.89 9.51 37.36
C HIS A 122 26.78 10.01 38.29
N VAL A 123 26.21 9.09 39.06
CA VAL A 123 25.44 9.44 40.26
C VAL A 123 26.48 9.56 41.36
N ASP A 124 27.01 10.76 41.54
CA ASP A 124 27.77 11.12 42.73
C ASP A 124 26.82 11.01 43.94
N GLN A 125 27.06 10.01 44.79
CA GLN A 125 26.60 9.99 46.19
C GLN A 125 27.77 10.39 47.09
#